data_AF-A0A2N2Y0Z1-F1
#
_entry.id   AF-A0A2N2Y0Z1-F1
#
_cell.length_a   1.000
_cell.length_b   1.000
_cell.length_c   1.000
_cell.angle_alpha   90.00
_cell.angle_beta   90.00
_cell.angle_gamma   90.00
#
_symmetry.space_group_name_H-M   'P 1'
#
loop_
_entity.id
_entity.type
_entity.pdbx_description
1 polymer ?
#
loop_
_entity_poly.entity_id
_entity_poly.type
_entity_poly.pdbx_seq_one_letter_code
_entity_poly.pdbx_strand_id
1 'polypeptide(L)'
;MMKSIVSFLCILLISLGAVKSQSDSLQIGLVANYPLGSDARDVGGKNHNGSFVAVASMANRFGEARKATHFEAKKGGYGSLTIPLDLNP
;
A
#
# COMPACT_ATOMS: atom_id res chain seq x y z
N MET A 1 -25.07 42.93 24.26
CA MET A 1 -25.38 42.29 22.96
C MET A 1 -24.16 42.03 22.06
N MET A 2 -23.02 42.73 22.21
CA MET A 2 -21.84 42.55 21.34
C MET A 2 -20.91 41.36 21.67
N LYS A 3 -21.05 40.74 22.86
CA LYS A 3 -20.18 39.62 23.29
C LYS A 3 -20.47 38.31 22.54
N SER A 4 -21.71 38.14 22.07
CA SER A 4 -22.15 36.94 21.34
C SER A 4 -21.70 36.93 19.88
N ILE A 5 -21.53 38.10 19.27
CA ILE A 5 -21.10 38.26 17.87
C ILE A 5 -19.59 37.98 17.72
N VAL A 6 -18.77 38.43 18.67
CA VAL A 6 -17.32 38.18 18.66
C VAL A 6 -16.98 36.69 18.85
N SER A 7 -17.75 35.98 19.68
CA SER A 7 -17.56 34.54 19.90
C SER A 7 -17.91 33.68 18.69
N PHE A 8 -18.88 34.09 17.86
CA PHE A 8 -19.26 33.37 16.64
C PHE A 8 -18.25 33.58 15.51
N LEU A 9 -17.65 34.78 15.41
CA LEU A 9 -16.65 35.09 14.40
C LEU A 9 -15.34 34.31 14.61
N CYS A 10 -14.93 34.08 15.86
CA CYS A 10 -13.75 33.27 16.15
C CYS A 10 -13.93 31.79 15.75
N ILE A 11 -15.12 31.22 15.92
CA ILE A 11 -15.40 29.82 15.57
C ILE A 11 -15.47 29.64 14.05
N LEU A 12 -15.98 30.63 13.31
CA LEU A 12 -16.00 30.62 11.85
C LEU A 12 -14.57 30.69 11.25
N LEU A 13 -13.67 31.45 11.87
CA LEU A 13 -12.26 31.57 11.45
C LEU A 13 -11.44 30.29 11.69
N ILE A 14 -11.80 29.46 12.68
CA ILE A 14 -11.12 28.19 12.95
C ILE A 14 -11.53 27.11 11.93
N SER A 15 -12.72 27.21 11.33
CA SER A 15 -13.23 26.24 10.34
C SER A 15 -12.58 26.33 8.94
N LEU A 16 -11.84 27.41 8.65
CA LEU A 16 -11.14 27.62 7.38
C LEU A 16 -9.70 27.09 7.38
N GLY A 17 -9.22 26.54 8.50
CA GLY A 17 -7.96 25.82 8.53
C GLY A 17 -8.11 24.50 7.78
N ALA A 18 -7.68 24.46 6.52
CA ALA A 18 -7.51 23.21 5.80
C ALA A 18 -6.75 22.22 6.70
N VAL A 19 -7.46 21.22 7.22
CA VAL A 19 -6.84 20.07 7.86
C VAL A 19 -5.95 19.47 6.77
N LYS A 20 -4.64 19.70 6.86
CA LYS A 20 -3.70 18.98 6.01
C LYS A 20 -3.93 17.51 6.32
N SER A 21 -4.55 16.80 5.39
CA SER A 21 -4.55 15.33 5.41
C SER A 21 -3.10 14.93 5.59
N GLN A 22 -2.79 14.25 6.70
CA GLN A 22 -1.47 13.69 6.94
C GLN A 22 -1.16 12.82 5.72
N SER A 23 -0.28 13.32 4.85
CA SER A 23 0.11 12.62 3.64
C SER A 23 0.63 11.25 4.06
N ASP A 24 0.07 10.19 3.48
CA ASP A 24 0.41 8.80 3.78
C ASP A 24 1.92 8.63 3.92
N SER A 25 2.39 8.59 5.16
CA SER A 25 3.80 8.41 5.50
C SER A 25 4.36 7.10 4.96
N LEU A 26 3.47 6.18 4.60
CA LEU A 26 3.77 4.88 4.01
C LEU A 26 4.33 4.96 2.57
N GLN A 27 4.13 6.07 1.86
CA GLN A 27 4.71 6.23 0.52
C GLN A 27 6.13 6.79 0.55
N ILE A 28 6.50 7.50 1.62
CA ILE A 28 7.83 8.10 1.75
C ILE A 28 8.84 6.98 1.99
N GLY A 29 9.80 6.84 1.08
CA GLY A 29 10.80 5.78 1.13
C GLY A 29 10.30 4.40 0.70
N LEU A 30 9.07 4.29 0.17
CA LEU A 30 8.58 3.05 -0.42
C LEU A 30 9.34 2.76 -1.71
N VAL A 31 9.99 1.60 -1.76
CA VAL A 31 10.83 1.20 -2.90
C VAL A 31 10.07 0.28 -3.87
N ALA A 32 9.23 -0.61 -3.34
CA ALA A 32 8.35 -1.48 -4.11
C ALA A 32 7.17 -1.94 -3.24
N ASN A 33 6.04 -2.27 -3.86
CA ASN A 33 4.87 -2.83 -3.21
C ASN A 33 4.33 -4.02 -4.00
N TYR A 34 4.42 -5.22 -3.42
CA TYR A 34 3.87 -6.46 -3.99
C TYR A 34 2.70 -6.95 -3.13
N PRO A 35 1.44 -6.81 -3.60
CA PRO A 35 0.27 -7.15 -2.79
C PRO A 35 0.04 -8.66 -2.55
N LEU A 36 0.91 -9.53 -3.09
CA LEU A 36 0.87 -10.99 -2.96
C LEU A 36 -0.52 -11.59 -3.27
N GLY A 37 -0.98 -11.38 -4.51
CA GLY A 37 -2.24 -11.93 -5.02
C GLY A 37 -2.05 -12.65 -6.34
N SER A 38 -2.27 -11.94 -7.44
CA SER A 38 -2.34 -12.52 -8.78
C SER A 38 -1.02 -12.66 -9.51
N ASP A 39 -0.07 -11.78 -9.23
CA ASP A 39 1.21 -11.69 -9.90
C ASP A 39 2.26 -11.00 -9.01
N ALA A 40 3.48 -10.95 -9.50
CA ALA A 40 4.63 -10.33 -8.85
C ALA A 40 4.82 -8.86 -9.27
N ARG A 41 3.76 -8.17 -9.70
CA ARG A 41 3.88 -6.79 -10.18
C ARG A 41 4.03 -5.81 -9.01
N ASP A 42 4.93 -4.85 -9.20
CA ASP A 42 5.06 -3.72 -8.28
C ASP A 42 3.95 -2.71 -8.55
N VAL A 43 3.08 -2.50 -7.55
CA VAL A 43 2.00 -1.49 -7.60
C VAL A 43 2.40 -0.16 -6.96
N GLY A 44 3.63 -0.06 -6.45
CA GLY A 44 4.20 1.15 -5.85
C GLY A 44 4.56 2.23 -6.86
N GLY A 45 4.46 1.93 -8.17
CA GLY A 45 4.63 2.91 -9.25
C GLY A 45 6.06 3.10 -9.76
N LYS A 46 7.03 2.32 -9.25
CA LYS A 46 8.43 2.36 -9.68
C LYS A 46 8.80 1.28 -10.69
N ASN A 47 7.83 0.46 -11.09
CA ASN A 47 7.98 -0.59 -12.10
C ASN A 47 9.07 -1.62 -11.76
N HIS A 48 9.35 -1.81 -10.47
CA HIS A 48 10.24 -2.86 -9.99
C HIS A 48 9.51 -4.22 -10.04
N ASN A 49 9.04 -4.68 -11.19
CA ASN A 49 8.29 -5.94 -11.27
C ASN A 49 9.17 -7.13 -10.88
N GLY A 50 8.67 -7.97 -9.99
CA GLY A 50 9.31 -9.21 -9.61
C GLY A 50 8.95 -10.36 -10.52
N SER A 51 9.44 -11.55 -10.16
CA SER A 51 9.09 -12.82 -10.81
C SER A 51 8.76 -13.87 -9.77
N PHE A 52 7.81 -14.74 -10.09
CA PHE A 52 7.40 -15.86 -9.24
C PHE A 52 8.01 -17.17 -9.72
N VAL A 53 8.56 -17.95 -8.79
CA VAL A 53 9.05 -19.30 -9.01
C VAL A 53 8.28 -20.25 -8.12
N ALA A 54 7.62 -21.27 -8.68
CA ALA A 54 6.81 -22.24 -7.91
C ALA A 54 5.82 -21.57 -6.93
N VAL A 55 5.05 -20.62 -7.46
CA VAL A 55 4.05 -19.86 -6.72
C VAL A 55 2.68 -20.02 -7.36
N ALA A 56 1.65 -20.22 -6.56
CA ALA A 56 0.25 -20.26 -7.00
C ALA A 56 -0.56 -19.14 -6.33
N SER A 57 -1.51 -18.56 -7.07
CA SER A 57 -2.49 -17.63 -6.51
C SER A 57 -3.63 -18.42 -5.86
N MET A 58 -4.09 -17.99 -4.68
CA MET A 58 -5.17 -18.64 -3.94
C MET A 58 -6.20 -17.63 -3.43
N ALA A 59 -7.31 -18.13 -2.90
CA ALA A 59 -8.27 -17.30 -2.20
C ALA A 59 -7.70 -16.82 -0.86
N ASN A 60 -8.09 -15.61 -0.41
CA ASN A 60 -7.75 -15.16 0.94
C ASN A 60 -8.60 -15.86 2.02
N ARG A 61 -8.39 -15.50 3.28
CA ARG A 61 -9.15 -16.06 4.43
C ARG A 61 -10.67 -15.80 4.40
N PHE A 62 -11.14 -14.92 3.52
CA PHE A 62 -12.56 -14.61 3.32
C PHE A 62 -13.14 -15.32 2.08
N GLY A 63 -12.36 -16.16 1.40
CA GLY A 63 -12.78 -16.88 0.19
C GLY A 63 -12.69 -16.07 -1.10
N GLU A 64 -12.14 -14.86 -1.06
CA GLU A 64 -12.00 -14.03 -2.26
C GLU A 64 -10.83 -14.53 -3.12
N ALA A 65 -11.13 -14.94 -4.35
CA ALA A 65 -10.15 -15.48 -5.28
C ALA A 65 -9.04 -14.48 -5.63
N ARG A 66 -7.81 -14.98 -5.81
CA ARG A 66 -6.62 -14.22 -6.24
C ARG A 66 -6.19 -13.08 -5.29
N LYS A 67 -6.51 -13.23 -4.00
CA LYS A 67 -6.19 -12.26 -2.94
C LYS A 67 -5.11 -12.74 -1.98
N ALA A 68 -4.52 -13.91 -2.23
CA ALA A 68 -3.39 -14.44 -1.49
C ALA A 68 -2.47 -15.27 -2.39
N THR A 69 -1.27 -15.53 -1.91
CA THR A 69 -0.22 -16.25 -2.63
C THR A 69 0.24 -17.48 -1.83
N HIS A 70 0.35 -18.63 -2.50
CA HIS A 70 0.92 -19.86 -1.99
C HIS A 70 2.34 -20.04 -2.53
N PHE A 71 3.34 -20.12 -1.65
CA PHE A 71 4.70 -20.49 -2.02
C PHE A 71 4.85 -22.00 -1.86
N GLU A 72 4.91 -22.72 -2.97
CA GLU A 72 4.99 -24.18 -2.98
C GLU A 72 6.44 -24.65 -2.86
N ALA A 73 6.68 -25.67 -2.05
CA ALA A 73 7.94 -26.40 -2.14
C ALA A 73 7.89 -27.34 -3.36
N LYS A 74 8.89 -27.27 -4.24
CA LYS A 74 9.12 -28.28 -5.29
C LYS A 74 10.36 -29.09 -4.95
N LYS A 75 10.48 -30.31 -5.48
CA LYS A 75 11.70 -31.13 -5.32
C LYS A 75 12.92 -30.29 -5.75
N GLY A 76 13.74 -29.89 -4.77
CA GLY A 76 14.92 -29.06 -4.98
C GLY A 76 14.79 -27.58 -4.58
N GLY A 77 13.66 -27.10 -4.02
CA GLY A 77 13.59 -25.71 -3.53
C GLY A 77 12.23 -25.25 -2.99
N TYR A 78 12.18 -23.97 -2.64
CA TYR A 78 10.98 -23.28 -2.18
C TYR A 78 10.46 -22.32 -3.24
N GLY A 79 9.15 -22.09 -3.24
CA GLY A 79 8.56 -21.03 -4.02
C GLY A 79 9.12 -19.67 -3.58
N SER A 80 9.37 -18.78 -4.52
CA SER A 80 9.98 -17.48 -4.25
C SER A 80 9.38 -16.35 -5.08
N LEU A 81 9.43 -15.16 -4.50
CA LEU A 81 9.31 -13.88 -5.19
C LEU A 81 10.73 -13.33 -5.38
N THR A 82 11.19 -13.26 -6.62
CA THR A 82 12.46 -12.64 -6.95
C THR A 82 12.23 -11.16 -7.25
N ILE A 83 12.97 -10.30 -6.57
CA ILE A 83 12.92 -8.84 -6.71
C ILE A 83 14.14 -8.40 -7.56
N PRO A 84 14.01 -7.42 -8.47
CA PRO A 84 15.14 -6.86 -9.21
C PRO A 84 16.26 -6.37 -8.27
N LEU A 85 17.52 -6.47 -8.70
CA LEU A 85 18.69 -6.14 -7.87
C LEU A 85 18.94 -4.63 -7.76
N ASP A 86 18.44 -3.84 -8.70
CA ASP A 86 18.62 -2.40 -8.84
C ASP A 86 17.38 -1.62 -8.39
N LEU A 87 17.03 -1.77 -7.12
CA LEU A 87 15.93 -1.01 -6.52
C LEU A 87 16.40 0.40 -6.13
N ASN A 88 16.54 1.29 -7.10
CA ASN A 88 16.88 2.67 -6.79
C ASN A 88 15.68 3.37 -6.12
N PRO A 89 15.82 3.89 -4.88
CA PRO A 89 14.73 4.53 -4.16
C PRO A 89 14.28 5.85 -4.80
#